data_AF-A0A1Q9N9U3-F1
#
_entry.id   AF-A0A1Q9N9U3-F1
#
_cell.length_a   1.000
_cell.length_b   1.000
_cell.length_c   1.000
_cell.angle_alpha   90.00
_cell.angle_beta   90.00
_cell.angle_gamma   90.00
#
_symmetry.space_group_name_H-M   'P 1'
#
loop_
_entity.id
_entity.type
_entity.pdbx_description
1 polymer ?
#
loop_
_entity_poly.entity_id
_entity_poly.type
_entity_poly.pdbx_seq_one_letter_code
_entity_poly.pdbx_strand_id
1 'polypeptide(L)' 'MKFVVFSDAHIGGKFNEETFIEGVKYINEIDADYYIFTGDLTDQGTVFEYELA' A
#
# COMPACT_ATOMS: atom_id res chain seq x y z
N MET A 1 10.01 -9.79 -17.26
CA MET A 1 9.98 -9.60 -15.80
C MET A 1 9.79 -8.13 -15.51
N LYS A 2 8.60 -7.77 -15.06
CA LYS A 2 8.11 -6.43 -14.77
C LYS A 2 7.80 -6.35 -13.28
N PHE A 3 8.31 -5.32 -12.62
CA PHE A 3 8.12 -5.09 -11.20
C PHE A 3 7.35 -3.80 -11.01
N VAL A 4 6.39 -3.82 -10.11
CA VAL A 4 5.83 -2.60 -9.51
C VAL A 4 6.38 -2.51 -8.11
N VAL A 5 7.12 -1.45 -7.84
CA VAL A 5 7.76 -1.19 -6.54
C VAL A 5 7.15 0.07 -5.96
N PHE A 6 6.65 -0.03 -4.74
CA PHE A 6 5.95 1.04 -4.03
C PHE A 6 6.28 0.97 -2.53
N SER A 7 6.02 2.04 -1.81
CA SER A 7 6.51 2.23 -0.44
C SER A 7 5.70 3.30 0.28
N ASP A 8 5.91 3.45 1.58
CA ASP A 8 5.52 4.64 2.36
C ASP A 8 4.00 4.90 2.33
N ALA A 9 3.20 3.85 2.59
CA ALA A 9 1.75 3.95 2.65
C ALA A 9 1.26 4.64 3.93
N HIS A 10 2.02 4.50 5.04
CA HIS A 10 1.76 5.17 6.31
C HIS A 10 0.28 5.07 6.76
N ILE A 11 -0.25 3.85 6.80
CA ILE A 11 -1.60 3.58 7.33
C ILE A 11 -1.59 3.86 8.84
N GLY A 12 -2.39 4.83 9.27
CA GLY A 12 -2.35 5.38 10.62
C GLY A 12 -3.05 6.74 10.75
N GLY A 13 -2.49 7.64 11.56
CA GLY A 13 -3.21 8.82 12.08
C GLY A 13 -3.61 9.89 11.06
N LYS A 14 -2.98 9.91 9.87
CA LYS A 14 -3.32 10.81 8.75
C LYS A 14 -3.75 10.05 7.49
N PHE A 15 -4.09 8.78 7.66
CA PHE A 15 -4.49 7.92 6.56
C PHE A 15 -5.76 8.42 5.88
N ASN A 16 -5.70 8.52 4.55
CA ASN A 16 -6.86 8.77 3.71
C ASN A 16 -7.21 7.48 2.97
N GLU A 17 -8.23 6.79 3.49
CA GLU A 17 -8.69 5.50 2.97
C GLU A 17 -9.12 5.56 1.51
N GLU A 18 -9.80 6.62 1.09
CA GLU A 18 -10.23 6.79 -0.30
C GLU A 18 -9.02 6.87 -1.24
N THR A 19 -8.01 7.66 -0.88
CA THR A 19 -6.78 7.80 -1.68
C THR A 19 -6.01 6.48 -1.74
N PHE A 20 -5.95 5.76 -0.63
CA PHE A 20 -5.31 4.45 -0.58
C PHE A 20 -6.02 3.44 -1.50
N ILE A 21 -7.35 3.35 -1.40
CA ILE A 21 -8.15 2.45 -2.23
C ILE A 21 -7.99 2.76 -3.72
N GLU A 22 -8.01 4.04 -4.11
CA GLU A 22 -7.78 4.43 -5.51
C GLU A 22 -6.36 4.09 -5.98
N GLY A 23 -5.35 4.25 -5.10
CA GLY A 23 -3.98 3.82 -5.38
C GLY A 23 -3.88 2.30 -5.58
N VAL A 24 -4.52 1.50 -4.73
CA VAL A 24 -4.56 0.04 -4.86
C VAL A 24 -5.23 -0.39 -6.16
N LYS A 25 -6.35 0.24 -6.53
CA LYS A 25 -7.02 -0.04 -7.83
C LYS A 25 -6.08 0.24 -9.00
N TYR A 26 -5.43 1.42 -9.01
CA TYR A 26 -4.49 1.79 -10.06
C TYR A 26 -3.32 0.80 -10.17
N ILE A 27 -2.73 0.40 -9.05
CA ILE A 27 -1.63 -0.57 -9.02
C ILE A 27 -2.07 -1.92 -9.58
N ASN A 28 -3.27 -2.39 -9.22
CA ASN A 28 -3.80 -3.67 -9.69
C ASN A 28 -4.11 -3.71 -11.20
N GLU A 29 -4.25 -2.56 -11.87
CA GLU A 29 -4.43 -2.48 -13.33
C GLU A 29 -3.10 -2.60 -14.10
N ILE A 30 -1.96 -2.50 -13.41
CA ILE A 30 -0.65 -2.58 -14.06
C ILE A 30 -0.30 -4.05 -14.34
N ASP A 31 -0.05 -4.38 -15.60
CA ASP A 31 0.43 -5.72 -15.97
C ASP A 31 1.89 -5.92 -15.48
N ALA A 32 2.06 -6.59 -14.34
CA ALA A 32 3.33 -6.84 -13.68
C ALA A 32 3.49 -8.30 -13.23
N ASP A 33 4.73 -8.78 -13.20
CA ASP A 33 5.07 -10.13 -12.72
C ASP A 33 5.18 -10.16 -11.20
N TYR A 34 5.59 -9.05 -10.58
CA TYR A 34 5.80 -8.93 -9.14
C TYR A 34 5.43 -7.53 -8.62
N TYR A 35 4.85 -7.52 -7.42
CA TYR A 35 4.54 -6.33 -6.64
C TYR A 35 5.39 -6.36 -5.38
N ILE A 36 6.18 -5.31 -5.15
CA ILE A 36 7.11 -5.23 -4.01
C ILE A 36 6.80 -3.95 -3.24
N PHE A 37 6.44 -4.12 -1.97
CA PHE A 37 6.29 -3.03 -1.03
C PHE A 37 7.54 -2.92 -0.14
N THR A 38 8.23 -1.78 -0.14
CA THR A 38 9.57 -1.68 0.47
C THR A 38 9.64 -1.24 1.92
N GLY A 39 8.52 -0.85 2.53
CA GLY A 39 8.52 -0.48 3.95
C GLY A 39 7.51 0.62 4.28
N ASP A 40 7.39 0.90 5.57
CA ASP A 40 6.53 1.96 6.11
C ASP A 40 5.05 1.82 5.69
N LEU A 41 4.54 0.58 5.82
CA LEU A 41 3.13 0.26 5.53
C LEU A 41 2.20 0.94 6.52
N THR A 42 2.58 0.94 7.80
CA THR A 42 1.77 1.41 8.92
C THR A 42 2.56 2.41 9.76
N ASP A 43 1.91 3.41 10.34
CA ASP A 43 2.58 4.37 11.21
C ASP A 43 2.93 3.79 12.58
N GLN A 44 2.05 2.97 13.17
CA GLN A 44 2.20 2.47 14.54
C GLN A 44 2.45 0.97 14.63
N GLY A 45 2.34 0.22 13.53
CA GLY A 45 2.56 -1.23 13.50
C GLY A 45 1.49 -2.01 14.27
N THR A 46 0.29 -1.44 14.41
CA THR A 46 -0.80 -2.10 15.13
C THR A 46 -1.44 -3.16 14.25
N VAL A 47 -2.00 -4.22 14.87
CA VAL A 47 -2.74 -5.26 14.16
C VAL A 47 -3.86 -4.66 13.30
N PHE A 48 -4.58 -3.67 13.84
CA PHE A 48 -5.64 -2.98 13.13
C PHE A 48 -5.16 -2.28 11.85
N GLU A 49 -4.01 -1.60 11.88
CA GLU A 49 -3.45 -0.95 10.68
C GLU A 49 -3.05 -1.96 9.61
N TYR A 50 -2.54 -3.14 10.00
CA TYR A 50 -2.24 -4.22 9.07
C TYR A 50 -3.50 -4.91 8.52
N GLU A 51 -4.57 -4.99 9.30
CA GLU A 51 -5.86 -5.54 8.84
C GLU A 51 -6.58 -4.60 7.86
N LEU A 52 -6.27 -3.31 7.89
CA LEU A 52 -6.80 -2.30 6.96
C LEU A 52 -6.04 -2.25 5.63
N ALA A 53 -4.78 -2.67 5.62
CA ALA A 53 -3.87 -2.66 4.47
C ALA A 53 -4.20 -3.70 3.41
#